data_AF-A0A1M6H466-F1
#
_entry.id   AF-A0A1M6H466-F1
#
_cell.length_a   1.000
_cell.length_b   1.000
_cell.length_c   1.000
_cell.angle_alpha   90.00
_cell.angle_beta   90.00
_cell.angle_gamma   90.00
#
_symmetry.space_group_name_H-M   'P 1'
#
loop_
_entity.id
_entity.type
_entity.pdbx_description
1 polymer ?
#
loop_
_entity_poly.entity_id
_entity_poly.type
_entity_poly.pdbx_seq_one_letter_code
_entity_poly.pdbx_strand_id
1 'polypeptide(L)'
;MGLKKGMTNNPKGRPKGTRNLTTTEAKGILNGILKQNFTPAKVNRDLKELEPRQRLDMLTKLLSFTLPRPTEGTLDLNFQNLTDEQLNYILENLLQKSQQNDED
;
A
#
# COMPACT_ATOMS: atom_id res chain seq x y z
N MET A 1 -13.47 -38.23 -30.99
CA MET A 1 -14.23 -37.25 -31.80
C MET A 1 -14.66 -36.11 -30.89
N GLY A 2 -14.25 -34.87 -31.18
CA GLY A 2 -14.69 -33.69 -30.42
C GLY A 2 -16.12 -33.29 -30.78
N LEU A 3 -16.78 -32.52 -29.90
CA LEU A 3 -18.11 -31.96 -30.16
C LEU A 3 -18.10 -31.14 -31.47
N LYS A 4 -19.12 -31.32 -32.31
CA LYS A 4 -19.25 -30.58 -33.57
C LYS A 4 -19.42 -29.08 -33.28
N LYS A 5 -18.83 -28.23 -34.14
CA LYS A 5 -18.99 -26.76 -34.06
C LYS A 5 -20.48 -26.41 -34.03
N GLY A 6 -20.95 -25.77 -32.95
CA GLY A 6 -22.36 -25.46 -32.72
C GLY A 6 -23.12 -26.42 -31.79
N MET A 7 -22.52 -27.53 -31.35
CA MET A 7 -23.06 -28.46 -30.36
C MET A 7 -22.33 -28.39 -29.02
N THR A 8 -21.90 -27.21 -28.61
CA THR A 8 -21.44 -26.97 -27.23
C THR A 8 -22.65 -26.65 -26.35
N ASN A 9 -22.55 -26.86 -25.03
CA ASN A 9 -23.58 -26.51 -24.04
C ASN A 9 -23.98 -25.01 -24.01
N ASN A 10 -23.43 -24.19 -24.92
CA ASN A 10 -23.88 -22.83 -25.19
C ASN A 10 -24.04 -22.61 -26.71
N PRO A 11 -25.14 -23.09 -27.32
CA PRO A 11 -25.37 -23.00 -28.77
C PRO A 11 -25.53 -21.56 -29.28
N LYS A 12 -25.88 -20.61 -28.40
CA LYS A 12 -25.96 -19.17 -28.73
C LYS A 12 -24.64 -18.42 -28.50
N GLY A 13 -23.60 -19.09 -28.02
CA GLY A 13 -22.32 -18.48 -27.70
C GLY A 13 -22.44 -17.36 -26.66
N ARG A 14 -21.37 -16.59 -26.49
CA ARG A 14 -21.47 -15.30 -25.77
C ARG A 14 -22.30 -14.34 -26.65
N PRO A 15 -23.33 -13.67 -26.11
CA PRO A 15 -24.15 -12.76 -26.90
C PRO A 15 -23.29 -11.72 -27.61
N LYS A 16 -23.54 -11.56 -28.92
CA LYS A 16 -22.80 -10.62 -29.77
C LYS A 16 -23.04 -9.20 -29.23
N GLY A 17 -21.96 -8.50 -28.87
CA GLY A 17 -22.03 -7.14 -28.31
C GLY A 17 -21.96 -7.04 -26.79
N THR A 18 -21.87 -8.14 -26.04
CA THR A 18 -21.62 -8.08 -24.60
C THR A 18 -20.22 -7.49 -24.35
N ARG A 19 -20.17 -6.24 -23.89
CA ARG A 19 -18.93 -5.52 -23.54
C ARG A 19 -18.11 -6.35 -22.55
N ASN A 20 -16.79 -6.42 -22.76
CA ASN A 20 -15.91 -7.00 -21.75
C ASN A 20 -16.00 -6.16 -20.48
N LEU A 21 -16.03 -6.81 -19.31
CA LEU A 21 -15.92 -6.13 -18.04
C LEU A 21 -14.61 -5.34 -18.08
N THR A 22 -14.75 -4.02 -18.08
CA THR A 22 -13.58 -3.14 -18.15
C THR A 22 -12.92 -3.07 -16.78
N THR A 23 -11.61 -2.80 -16.76
CA THR A 23 -10.87 -2.56 -15.52
C THR A 23 -11.52 -1.47 -14.67
N THR A 24 -12.11 -0.44 -15.29
CA THR A 24 -12.82 0.64 -14.61
C THR A 24 -14.10 0.16 -13.93
N GLU A 25 -14.91 -0.66 -14.61
CA GLU A 25 -16.11 -1.25 -14.03
C GLU A 25 -15.78 -2.20 -12.86
N ALA A 26 -14.76 -3.04 -13.03
CA ALA A 26 -14.29 -3.93 -11.96
C ALA A 26 -13.82 -3.15 -10.72
N LYS A 27 -13.06 -2.08 -10.91
CA LYS A 27 -12.64 -1.16 -9.83
C LYS A 27 -13.84 -0.48 -9.17
N GLY A 28 -14.84 -0.08 -9.94
CA GLY A 28 -16.08 0.52 -9.43
C GLY A 28 -16.84 -0.44 -8.51
N ILE A 29 -16.99 -1.69 -8.92
CA ILE A 29 -17.63 -2.74 -8.12
C ILE A 29 -16.85 -3.00 -6.83
N LEU A 30 -15.53 -3.16 -6.91
CA LEU A 30 -14.67 -3.37 -5.74
C LEU A 30 -14.75 -2.21 -4.74
N ASN A 31 -14.68 -0.98 -5.23
CA ASN A 31 -14.84 0.22 -4.39
C ASN A 31 -16.23 0.27 -3.73
N GLY A 32 -17.28 -0.14 -4.45
CA GLY A 32 -18.63 -0.25 -3.90
C GLY A 32 -18.69 -1.25 -2.74
N ILE A 33 -18.14 -2.45 -2.94
CA ILE A 33 -18.10 -3.50 -1.92
C ILE A 33 -17.31 -3.04 -0.70
N LEU A 34 -16.15 -2.42 -0.90
CA LEU A 34 -15.32 -1.91 0.19
C LEU A 34 -16.06 -0.82 0.98
N LYS A 35 -16.68 0.16 0.31
CA LYS A 35 -17.44 1.21 0.99
C LYS A 35 -18.63 0.67 1.81
N GLN A 36 -19.32 -0.35 1.30
CA GLN A 36 -20.48 -0.93 1.98
C GLN A 36 -20.10 -1.76 3.21
N ASN A 37 -18.95 -2.41 3.21
CA ASN A 37 -18.53 -3.31 4.28
C ASN A 37 -17.57 -2.65 5.27
N PHE A 38 -16.74 -1.73 4.81
CA PHE A 38 -15.75 -1.02 5.61
C PHE A 38 -16.34 0.23 6.28
N THR A 39 -17.47 0.07 6.97
CA THR A 39 -18.06 1.14 7.79
C THR A 39 -17.57 1.03 9.23
N PRO A 40 -17.43 2.14 9.98
CA PRO A 40 -16.95 2.10 11.36
C PRO A 40 -17.78 1.15 12.24
N ALA A 41 -19.10 1.14 12.07
CA ALA A 41 -19.99 0.29 12.86
C ALA A 41 -19.76 -1.21 12.59
N LYS A 42 -19.64 -1.62 11.32
CA LYS A 42 -19.41 -3.02 10.96
C LYS A 42 -18.03 -3.50 11.40
N VAL A 43 -16.99 -2.71 11.09
CA VAL A 43 -15.61 -3.05 11.47
C VAL A 43 -15.48 -3.18 12.99
N ASN A 44 -16.07 -2.29 13.78
CA ASN A 44 -16.04 -2.41 15.24
C ASN A 44 -16.76 -3.66 15.76
N ARG A 45 -17.88 -4.05 15.15
CA ARG A 45 -18.59 -5.28 15.51
C ARG A 45 -17.74 -6.50 15.18
N ASP A 46 -17.25 -6.59 13.95
CA ASP A 46 -16.48 -7.74 13.49
C ASP A 46 -15.17 -7.87 14.29
N LEU A 47 -14.52 -6.76 14.66
CA LEU A 47 -13.37 -6.77 15.57
C LEU A 47 -13.71 -7.33 16.96
N LYS A 48 -14.91 -7.07 17.49
CA LYS A 48 -15.35 -7.60 18.78
C LYS A 48 -15.69 -9.10 18.72
N GLU A 49 -16.06 -9.60 17.56
CA GLU A 49 -16.34 -11.02 17.35
C GLU A 49 -15.07 -11.86 17.18
N LEU A 50 -13.95 -11.26 16.79
CA LEU A 50 -12.66 -11.95 16.67
C LEU A 50 -12.11 -12.40 18.04
N GLU A 51 -11.37 -13.52 18.00
CA GLU A 51 -10.53 -14.00 19.10
C GLU A 51 -9.53 -12.93 19.55
N PRO A 52 -9.20 -12.82 20.85
CA PRO A 52 -8.36 -11.75 21.39
C PRO A 52 -7.03 -11.58 20.64
N ARG A 53 -6.37 -12.70 20.28
CA ARG A 53 -5.10 -12.68 19.52
C ARG A 53 -5.28 -12.13 18.11
N GLN A 54 -6.34 -12.52 17.41
CA GLN A 54 -6.62 -12.06 16.05
C GLN A 54 -7.01 -10.59 16.03
N ARG A 55 -7.79 -10.15 17.03
CA ARG A 55 -8.14 -8.75 17.22
C ARG A 55 -6.90 -7.87 17.38
N LEU A 56 -5.96 -8.28 18.23
CA LEU A 56 -4.71 -7.54 18.43
C LEU A 56 -3.88 -7.47 17.14
N ASP A 57 -3.72 -8.58 16.41
CA ASP A 57 -2.98 -8.60 15.14
C ASP A 57 -3.60 -7.64 14.09
N MET A 58 -4.93 -7.65 13.96
CA MET A 58 -5.64 -6.74 13.05
C MET A 58 -5.49 -5.28 13.47
N LEU A 59 -5.57 -4.97 14.76
CA LEU A 59 -5.36 -3.63 15.28
C LEU A 59 -3.93 -3.14 15.04
N THR A 60 -2.91 -3.99 15.22
CA THR A 60 -1.52 -3.65 14.91
C THR A 60 -1.32 -3.34 13.42
N LYS A 61 -1.97 -4.10 12.52
CA LYS A 61 -1.96 -3.81 11.08
C LYS A 61 -2.61 -2.46 10.77
N LEU A 62 -3.74 -2.15 11.39
CA LEU A 62 -4.43 -0.86 11.19
C LEU A 62 -3.63 0.32 11.76
N LEU A 63 -3.04 0.15 12.94
CA LEU A 63 -2.22 1.17 13.62
C LEU A 63 -1.10 1.69 12.70
N SER A 64 -0.58 0.80 11.88
CA SER A 64 0.52 1.07 10.98
C SER A 64 0.22 2.02 9.81
N PHE A 65 -1.07 2.30 9.57
CA PHE A 65 -1.52 3.33 8.63
C PHE A 65 -1.82 4.66 9.33
N THR A 66 -1.90 4.66 10.67
CA THR A 66 -2.17 5.86 11.49
C THR A 66 -0.92 6.44 12.11
N LEU A 67 0.05 5.58 12.46
CA LEU A 67 1.35 6.00 12.96
C LEU A 67 2.34 6.04 11.80
N PRO A 68 3.21 7.05 11.74
CA PRO A 68 4.34 7.05 10.82
C PRO A 68 5.20 5.83 11.13
N ARG A 69 5.24 4.86 10.21
CA ARG A 69 6.26 3.81 10.29
C ARG A 69 7.61 4.46 10.04
N PRO A 70 8.66 4.16 10.83
CA PRO A 70 10.01 4.53 10.42
C PRO A 70 10.28 3.80 9.10
N THR A 71 10.28 4.54 8.00
CA THR A 71 10.70 4.01 6.70
C THR A 71 12.18 3.69 6.82
N GLU A 72 12.53 2.41 6.71
CA GLU A 72 13.93 2.00 6.52
C GLU A 72 14.42 2.64 5.21
N GLY A 73 15.02 3.82 5.29
CA GLY A 73 15.63 4.48 4.11
C GLY A 73 15.42 5.98 3.94
N THR A 74 14.64 6.65 4.79
CA THR A 74 14.67 8.13 4.82
C THR A 74 15.30 8.57 6.13
N LEU A 75 16.62 8.83 6.12
CA LEU A 75 17.15 9.78 7.08
C LEU A 75 16.42 11.09 6.82
N ASP A 76 15.41 11.40 7.63
CA ASP A 76 14.90 12.76 7.76
C ASP A 76 16.01 13.59 8.40
N LEU A 77 16.98 14.01 7.57
CA LEU A 77 17.95 15.02 7.93
C LEU A 77 17.19 16.34 7.98
N ASN A 78 16.51 16.58 9.09
CA ASN A 78 15.84 17.84 9.33
C ASN A 78 16.89 18.89 9.71
N PHE A 79 17.59 19.40 8.70
CA PHE A 79 18.63 20.43 8.83
C PHE A 79 18.11 21.75 9.42
N GLN A 80 16.78 21.93 9.50
CA GLN A 80 16.17 23.15 10.03
C GLN A 80 16.35 23.30 11.55
N ASN A 81 16.63 22.20 12.27
CA ASN A 81 16.82 22.21 13.72
C ASN A 81 18.30 22.24 14.15
N LEU A 82 19.23 22.31 13.21
CA LEU A 82 20.66 22.40 13.52
C LEU A 82 21.04 23.85 13.80
N THR A 83 21.89 24.07 14.80
CA THR A 83 22.49 25.39 15.02
C THR A 83 23.57 25.66 13.98
N ASP A 84 23.87 26.93 13.73
CA ASP A 84 24.93 27.33 12.80
C ASP A 84 26.29 26.72 13.15
N GLU A 85 26.58 26.55 14.44
CA GLU A 85 27.78 25.89 14.93
C GLU A 85 27.83 24.40 14.54
N GLN A 86 26.70 23.70 14.65
CA GLN A 86 26.61 22.29 14.27
C GLN A 86 26.72 22.11 12.76
N LEU A 87 26.14 23.04 11.98
CA LEU A 87 26.27 23.05 10.52
C LEU A 87 27.72 23.26 10.09
N ASN A 88 28.42 24.22 10.70
CA ASN A 88 29.83 24.48 10.42
C ASN A 88 30.72 23.28 10.75
N TYR A 89 30.48 22.64 11.90
CA TYR A 89 31.23 21.44 12.28
C TYR A 89 31.04 20.30 11.28
N ILE A 90 29.81 20.08 10.78
CA ILE A 90 29.54 19.04 9.78
C ILE A 90 30.25 19.38 8.45
N LEU A 91 30.19 20.64 8.01
CA LEU A 91 30.85 21.09 6.78
C LEU A 91 32.36 20.92 6.82
N GLU A 92 32.99 21.29 7.94
CA GLU A 92 34.45 21.19 8.11
C GLU A 92 34.91 19.72 8.04
N ASN A 93 34.19 18.82 8.70
CA ASN A 93 34.49 17.39 8.68
C ASN A 93 34.30 16.77 7.29
N LEU A 94 33.33 17.23 6.50
CA LEU A 94 33.13 16.79 5.12
C LEU A 94 34.26 17.27 4.20
N LEU A 95 34.66 18.55 4.33
CA LEU A 95 35.77 19.12 3.57
C LEU A 95 37.10 18.40 3.87
N GLN A 96 37.41 18.15 5.14
CA GLN A 96 38.61 17.40 5.52
C GLN A 96 38.62 15.98 4.94
N LYS A 97 37.49 15.27 4.98
CA LYS A 97 37.38 13.94 4.38
C LYS A 97 37.52 13.94 2.85
N SER A 98 37.02 14.98 2.16
CA SER A 98 37.24 15.08 0.71
C SER A 98 38.71 15.24 0.36
N GLN A 99 39.46 16.04 1.11
CA GLN A 99 40.89 16.28 0.85
C GLN A 99 41.76 15.05 1.16
N GLN A 100 41.37 14.23 2.14
CA GLN A 100 42.09 12.98 2.44
C GLN A 100 41.94 11.91 1.36
N ASN A 101 40.85 11.93 0.58
CA ASN A 101 40.64 10.94 -0.48
C ASN A 101 41.34 11.29 -1.80
N ASP A 102 41.83 12.53 -1.95
CA ASP A 102 42.57 12.98 -3.14
C ASP A 102 44.09 12.80 -3.00
N GLU A 103 44.60 12.42 -1.81
CA GLU A 103 46.03 12.16 -1.56
C GLU A 103 46.41 10.66 -1.49
N ASP A 104 45.45 9.74 -1.76
CA ASP A 104 45.66 8.30 -1.97
C ASP A 104 45.43 7.90 -3.44
#